data_AF-A0A839SJF9-F1
#
_entry.id   AF-A0A839SJF9-F1
#
_cell.length_a   1.000
_cell.length_b   1.000
_cell.length_c   1.000
_cell.angle_alpha   90.00
_cell.angle_beta   90.00
_cell.angle_gamma   90.00
#
_symmetry.space_group_name_H-M   'P 1'
#
loop_
_entity.id
_entity.type
_entity.pdbx_description
1 polymer ?
#
loop_
_entity_poly.entity_id
_entity_poly.type
_entity_poly.pdbx_seq_one_letter_code
_entity_poly.pdbx_strand_id
1 'polypeptide(L)' 'MTTLIIEIPEAEVTDISNFVKSRGGNIFNANAGDENSTIDELESLKRGLKEALLIKDGKLKSIPYSELWNE' A
#
# COMPACT_ATOMS: atom_id res chain seq x y z
N MET A 1 -11.20 0.57 23.06
CA MET A 1 -11.60 0.70 21.64
C MET A 1 -12.55 -0.45 21.36
N THR A 2 -13.78 -0.15 20.94
CA THR A 2 -14.81 -1.18 20.70
C THR A 2 -15.07 -1.23 19.21
N THR A 3 -14.88 -2.40 18.61
CA THR A 3 -15.10 -2.63 17.18
C THR A 3 -16.43 -3.38 17.00
N LEU A 4 -17.30 -2.86 16.14
CA LEU A 4 -18.56 -3.50 15.77
C LEU A 4 -18.44 -4.06 14.36
N ILE A 5 -18.80 -5.33 14.18
CA ILE A 5 -18.76 -6.01 12.89
C ILE A 5 -20.20 -6.25 12.44
N ILE A 6 -20.55 -5.76 11.26
CA ILE A 6 -21.86 -5.95 10.64
C ILE A 6 -21.63 -6.54 9.25
N GLU A 7 -22.29 -7.66 8.96
CA GLU A 7 -22.37 -8.20 7.61
C GLU A 7 -23.47 -7.47 6.84
N ILE A 8 -23.14 -6.97 5.66
CA ILE A 8 -24.06 -6.24 4.79
C ILE A 8 -24.16 -6.93 3.43
N PRO A 9 -25.33 -6.93 2.76
CA PRO A 9 -25.46 -7.44 1.41
C PRO A 9 -24.60 -6.66 0.42
N GLU A 10 -23.97 -7.35 -0.54
CA GLU A 10 -23.07 -6.72 -1.53
C GLU A 10 -23.75 -5.60 -2.35
N ALA A 11 -25.05 -5.77 -2.65
CA ALA A 11 -25.83 -4.80 -3.39
C ALA A 11 -25.92 -3.42 -2.71
N GLU A 12 -25.79 -3.37 -1.38
CA GLU A 12 -25.96 -2.16 -0.57
C GLU A 12 -24.63 -1.49 -0.19
N VAL A 13 -23.49 -2.12 -0.54
CA VAL A 13 -22.14 -1.62 -0.20
C VAL A 13 -21.90 -0.22 -0.75
N THR A 14 -22.38 0.07 -1.96
CA THR A 14 -22.22 1.37 -2.61
C THR A 14 -22.98 2.47 -1.85
N ASP A 15 -24.21 2.19 -1.44
CA ASP A 15 -25.05 3.16 -0.73
C ASP A 15 -24.51 3.45 0.67
N ILE A 16 -24.06 2.40 1.37
CA ILE A 16 -23.43 2.52 2.68
C ILE A 16 -22.10 3.28 2.57
N SER A 17 -21.31 3.01 1.53
CA SER A 17 -20.06 3.72 1.25
C SER A 17 -20.30 5.22 1.04
N ASN A 18 -21.32 5.57 0.26
CA ASN A 18 -21.70 6.97 0.03
C ASN A 18 -22.18 7.64 1.33
N PHE A 19 -22.96 6.93 2.15
CA PHE A 19 -23.41 7.43 3.43
C PHE A 19 -22.23 7.70 4.38
N VAL A 20 -21.29 6.77 4.52
CA VAL A 20 -20.11 6.91 5.38
C VAL A 20 -19.25 8.10 4.94
N LYS A 21 -18.99 8.24 3.63
CA LYS A 21 -18.25 9.40 3.08
C LYS A 21 -18.96 10.73 3.34
N SER A 22 -20.29 10.76 3.21
CA SER A 22 -21.08 11.99 3.45
C SER A 22 -21.02 12.46 4.91
N ARG A 23 -20.72 11.56 5.85
CA ARG A 23 -20.56 11.84 7.28
C ARG A 23 -19.11 12.07 7.69
N GLY A 24 -18.17 12.12 6.75
CA GLY A 24 -16.74 12.29 7.02
C GLY A 24 -16.06 11.02 7.56
N GLY A 25 -16.69 9.86 7.41
CA GLY A 25 -16.10 8.57 7.79
C GLY A 25 -15.12 8.07 6.73
N ASN A 26 -14.09 7.36 7.17
CA ASN A 26 -13.13 6.71 6.29
C ASN A 26 -13.55 5.27 6.02
N ILE A 27 -13.43 4.85 4.76
CA ILE A 27 -13.71 3.48 4.33
C ILE A 27 -12.39 2.81 4.05
N PHE A 28 -12.12 1.72 4.78
CA PHE A 28 -10.99 0.86 4.54
C PHE A 28 -11.49 -0.41 3.85
N ASN A 29 -11.04 -0.65 2.62
CA ASN A 29 -11.37 -1.88 1.91
C ASN A 29 -10.33 -2.96 2.27
N ALA A 30 -10.67 -3.82 3.22
CA ALA A 30 -9.78 -4.91 3.67
C ALA A 30 -9.62 -6.04 2.64
N ASN A 31 -10.50 -6.08 1.63
CA ASN A 31 -10.50 -7.06 0.54
C ASN A 31 -9.95 -6.50 -0.78
N ALA A 32 -9.14 -5.43 -0.74
CA ALA A 32 -8.30 -5.08 -1.88
C ALA A 32 -7.25 -6.18 -2.05
N GLY A 33 -7.64 -7.27 -2.72
CA GLY A 33 -6.75 -8.33 -3.12
C GLY A 33 -5.59 -7.76 -3.91
N ASP A 34 -4.40 -8.29 -3.60
CA ASP A 34 -3.08 -8.10 -4.20
C ASP A 34 -3.01 -8.40 -5.72
N GLU A 35 -4.06 -8.14 -6.51
CA GLU A 35 -4.10 -8.50 -7.94
C GLU A 35 -3.74 -7.36 -8.88
N ASN A 36 -3.63 -6.13 -8.39
CA ASN A 36 -3.10 -5.03 -9.18
C ASN A 36 -1.92 -4.42 -8.45
N SER A 37 -0.73 -5.00 -8.67
CA SER A 37 0.50 -4.26 -8.43
C SER A 37 0.35 -2.91 -9.11
N THR A 38 0.28 -1.85 -8.32
CA THR A 38 -0.03 -0.51 -8.83
C THR A 38 1.11 -0.13 -9.78
N ILE A 39 0.86 0.65 -10.83
CA ILE A 39 1.93 1.12 -11.75
C ILE A 39 3.09 1.73 -10.94
N ASP A 40 2.75 2.43 -9.84
CA ASP A 40 3.69 3.03 -8.90
C ASP A 40 4.58 2.00 -8.16
N GLU A 41 4.07 0.82 -7.86
CA GLU A 41 4.83 -0.28 -7.24
C GLU A 41 5.79 -0.89 -8.25
N LEU A 42 5.35 -1.05 -9.50
CA LEU A 42 6.19 -1.52 -10.60
C LEU A 42 7.31 -0.51 -10.93
N GLU A 43 7.02 0.78 -10.87
CA GLU A 43 8.03 1.83 -11.00
C GLU A 43 9.02 1.83 -9.83
N SER A 44 8.53 1.63 -8.60
CA SER A 44 9.38 1.53 -7.41
C SER A 44 10.30 0.31 -7.47
N LEU A 45 9.82 -0.84 -7.96
CA LEU A 45 10.61 -2.04 -8.22
C LEU A 45 11.69 -1.81 -9.28
N LYS A 46 11.35 -1.16 -10.39
CA LYS A 46 12.33 -0.81 -11.44
C LYS A 46 13.42 0.12 -10.91
N ARG A 47 13.06 1.08 -10.06
CA ARG A 47 14.03 1.97 -9.40
C ARG A 47 14.98 1.18 -8.49
N GLY A 48 14.44 0.32 -7.63
CA GLY A 48 15.24 -0.53 -6.75
C GLY A 48 16.18 -1.47 -7.52
N LEU A 49 15.71 -2.06 -8.62
CA LEU A 49 16.55 -2.90 -9.49
C LEU A 49 17.71 -2.11 -10.10
N LYS A 50 17.45 -0.88 -10.57
CA LYS A 50 18.49 0.00 -11.13
C LYS A 50 19.54 0.35 -10.08
N GLU A 51 19.12 0.68 -8.87
CA GLU A 51 20.02 0.96 -7.74
C GLU A 51 20.88 -0.26 -7.39
N ALA A 52 20.27 -1.45 -7.31
CA ALA A 52 20.99 -2.70 -7.04
C ALA A 52 22.06 -3.00 -8.11
N LEU A 53 21.76 -2.74 -9.39
CA LEU A 53 22.74 -2.88 -10.48
C LEU A 53 23.90 -1.89 -10.33
N LEU A 54 23.64 -0.65 -9.93
CA LEU A 54 24.70 0.35 -9.71
C LEU A 54 25.58 0.01 -8.50
N ILE A 55 24.99 -0.59 -7.45
CA ILE A 55 25.74 -1.12 -6.30
C ILE A 55 26.63 -2.28 -6.75
N LYS A 56 26.09 -3.22 -7.54
CA LYS A 56 26.85 -4.35 -8.09
C LYS A 56 28.02 -3.89 -8.96
N ASP A 57 27.83 -2.85 -9.77
CA ASP A 57 28.86 -2.23 -10.60
C ASP A 57 29.89 -1.40 -9.79
N GLY A 58 29.71 -1.24 -8.48
CA GLY A 58 30.57 -0.41 -7.63
C GLY A 58 30.43 1.09 -7.84
N LYS A 59 29.42 1.54 -8.59
CA LYS A 59 29.14 2.96 -8.87
C LYS A 59 28.37 3.64 -7.74
N LEU A 60 27.66 2.86 -6.92
CA LEU A 60 26.92 3.31 -5.75
C LEU A 60 27.38 2.53 -4.52
N LYS A 61 27.53 3.20 -3.37
CA LYS A 61 27.80 2.51 -2.10
C LYS A 61 26.52 1.90 -1.57
N SER A 62 26.59 0.62 -1.17
CA SER A 62 25.51 -0.01 -0.41
C SER A 62 25.36 0.66 0.95
N ILE A 63 24.13 0.90 1.38
CA ILE A 63 23.83 1.31 2.75
C ILE A 63 23.94 0.05 3.63
N PRO A 64 24.73 0.07 4.71
CA PRO A 64 24.82 -1.07 5.62
C PRO A 64 23.49 -1.28 6.35
N TYR A 65 23.17 -2.53 6.66
CA TYR A 65 21.91 -2.91 7.32
C TYR A 65 21.63 -2.13 8.61
N SER A 66 22.68 -1.78 9.36
CA SER A 66 22.62 -1.00 10.58
C SER A 66 22.07 0.43 10.41
N GLU A 67 22.08 0.97 9.19
CA GLU A 67 21.63 2.33 8.89
C GLU A 67 20.23 2.38 8.25
N LEU A 68 19.62 1.23 7.92
CA LEU A 68 18.33 1.17 7.22
C LEU A 68 17.11 1.59 8.07
N TRP A 69 17.27 1.75 9.38
CA TRP A 69 16.17 1.99 10.34
C TRP A 69 16.39 3.20 11.25
N ASN A 70 17.33 4.08 10.91
CA ASN A 70 17.69 5.26 11.72
C ASN A 70 16.78 6.49 11.44
N GLU A 71 15.53 6.27 11.03
CA GLU A 71 14.50 7.33 10.89
C GLU A 71 13.36 7.17 11.90
#